data_AF-A0A1V4MPG8-F1
#
_entry.id   AF-A0A1V4MPG8-F1
#
_cell.length_a   1.000
_cell.length_b   1.000
_cell.length_c   1.000
_cell.angle_alpha   90.00
_cell.angle_beta   90.00
_cell.angle_gamma   90.00
#
_symmetry.space_group_name_H-M   'P 1'
#
loop_
_entity.id
_entity.type
_entity.pdbx_description
1 polymer ?
#
loop_
_entity_poly.entity_id
_entity_poly.type
_entity_poly.pdbx_seq_one_letter_code
_entity_poly.pdbx_strand_id
1 'polypeptide(L)'
;MISGLGKTCPYCKERIKKNALVCRYCGRDLEPDNESKCYDLCYPNWIFAGVVGLAAGAALALVFGYWRERRRWQHDITGYSVDGQFDQEGS
;
A
#
# COMPACT_ATOMS: atom_id res chain seq x y z
N MET A 1 11.21 23.12 -29.40
CA MET A 1 10.38 22.85 -30.60
C MET A 1 9.11 22.14 -30.14
N ILE A 2 8.03 22.86 -29.84
CA ILE A 2 6.78 22.27 -29.37
C ILE A 2 5.82 22.32 -30.56
N SER A 3 5.94 21.34 -31.45
CA SER A 3 5.06 21.26 -32.62
C SER A 3 3.65 20.93 -32.12
N GLY A 4 2.73 21.83 -32.47
CA GLY A 4 1.33 21.81 -32.10
C GLY A 4 0.68 20.46 -32.34
N LEU A 5 0.50 19.75 -31.24
CA LEU A 5 -0.34 18.59 -31.11
C LEU A 5 -1.79 19.13 -31.08
N GLY A 6 -2.35 19.37 -32.26
CA GLY A 6 -3.76 19.73 -32.48
C GLY A 6 -4.49 18.57 -33.13
N LYS A 7 -5.77 18.39 -32.80
CA LYS A 7 -6.63 17.38 -33.44
C LYS A 7 -7.43 18.01 -34.57
N THR A 8 -7.64 17.25 -35.65
CA THR A 8 -8.44 17.71 -36.79
C THR A 8 -9.91 17.46 -36.52
N CYS A 9 -10.75 18.46 -36.76
CA CYS A 9 -12.20 18.29 -36.63
C CYS A 9 -12.72 17.26 -37.64
N PRO A 10 -13.48 16.23 -37.23
CA PRO A 10 -14.09 15.30 -38.18
C PRO A 10 -15.15 15.96 -39.07
N TYR A 11 -15.74 17.07 -38.63
CA TYR A 11 -16.84 17.74 -39.34
C TYR A 11 -16.37 18.76 -40.38
N CYS A 12 -15.48 19.68 -39.98
CA CYS A 12 -15.04 20.77 -40.86
C CYS A 12 -13.58 20.63 -41.32
N LYS A 13 -12.88 19.57 -40.90
CA LYS A 13 -11.48 19.27 -41.23
C LYS A 13 -10.46 20.35 -40.84
N GLU A 14 -10.88 21.30 -40.01
CA GLU A 14 -10.03 22.36 -39.52
C GLU A 14 -9.17 21.88 -38.35
N ARG A 15 -7.99 22.47 -38.17
CA ARG A 15 -7.09 22.14 -37.05
C ARG A 15 -7.54 22.86 -35.78
N ILE A 16 -7.77 22.09 -34.72
CA ILE A 16 -8.25 22.60 -33.42
C ILE A 16 -7.27 22.19 -32.31
N LYS A 17 -7.28 22.93 -31.20
CA LYS A 17 -6.58 22.55 -29.96
C LYS A 17 -6.99 21.13 -29.54
N LYS A 18 -6.01 20.34 -29.07
CA LYS A 18 -6.25 18.97 -28.58
C LYS A 18 -7.38 18.88 -27.56
N ASN A 19 -7.35 19.75 -26.56
CA ASN A 19 -8.33 19.72 -25.48
C ASN A 19 -9.61 20.53 -25.79
N ALA A 20 -9.89 20.84 -27.05
CA ALA A 20 -11.10 21.57 -27.40
C ALA A 20 -12.33 20.65 -27.33
N LEU A 21 -13.28 21.04 -26.48
CA LEU A 21 -14.61 20.45 -26.38
C LEU A 21 -15.54 20.93 -27.49
N VAL A 22 -15.29 22.12 -28.04
CA VAL A 22 -16.13 22.72 -29.09
C VAL A 22 -15.25 23.26 -30.20
N CYS A 23 -15.62 22.95 -31.44
CA CYS A 23 -14.96 23.51 -32.60
C CYS A 23 -15.31 25.00 -32.78
N ARG A 24 -14.31 25.86 -32.86
CA ARG A 24 -14.50 27.30 -33.11
C ARG A 24 -15.06 27.64 -34.50
N TYR A 25 -14.92 26.72 -35.45
CA TYR A 25 -15.28 26.94 -36.85
C TYR A 25 -16.67 26.40 -37.18
N CYS A 26 -17.00 25.17 -36.76
CA CYS A 26 -18.31 24.57 -37.02
C CYS A 26 -19.27 24.64 -35.84
N GLY A 27 -18.80 25.06 -34.65
CA GLY A 27 -19.63 25.18 -33.45
C GLY A 27 -20.12 23.86 -32.87
N ARG A 28 -19.70 22.70 -33.42
CA ARG A 28 -20.09 21.39 -32.90
C ARG A 28 -19.24 20.98 -31.72
N ASP A 29 -19.89 20.30 -30.78
CA ASP A 29 -19.23 19.61 -29.68
C ASP A 29 -18.39 18.43 -30.22
N LEU A 30 -17.20 18.30 -29.67
CA LEU A 30 -16.25 17.24 -29.90
C LEU A 30 -16.02 16.54 -28.58
N GLU A 31 -16.02 15.22 -28.58
CA GLU A 31 -15.72 14.47 -27.36
C GLU A 31 -14.29 14.83 -26.88
N PRO A 32 -14.13 15.17 -25.59
CA PRO A 32 -12.80 15.31 -25.02
C PRO A 32 -12.12 13.95 -25.12
N ASP A 33 -10.90 13.95 -25.66
CA ASP A 33 -9.95 12.88 -25.41
C ASP A 33 -9.66 12.90 -23.91
N ASN A 34 -10.43 12.11 -23.18
CA ASN A 34 -10.30 11.83 -21.77
C ASN A 34 -9.06 10.96 -21.50
N GLU A 35 -7.93 11.31 -22.10
CA GLU A 35 -6.68 10.60 -21.91
C GLU A 35 -5.86 11.29 -20.81
N SER A 36 -6.45 11.29 -19.61
CA SER A 36 -5.73 11.60 -18.38
C SER A 36 -6.22 10.70 -17.24
N LYS A 37 -6.15 9.39 -17.46
CA LYS A 37 -5.99 8.44 -16.36
C LYS A 37 -4.54 7.98 -16.27
N CYS A 38 -3.66 8.91 -15.90
CA CYS A 38 -2.35 8.53 -15.36
C CYS A 38 -2.48 8.38 -13.84
N TYR A 39 -3.35 7.48 -13.40
CA TYR A 39 -3.32 7.00 -12.02
C TYR A 39 -3.49 5.48 -11.93
N ASP A 40 -3.81 4.79 -13.04
CA ASP A 40 -4.02 3.35 -13.03
C ASP A 40 -2.77 2.52 -13.38
N LEU A 41 -1.63 3.15 -13.74
CA LEU A 41 -0.38 2.43 -14.05
C LEU A 41 0.82 2.81 -13.16
N CYS A 42 0.62 3.60 -12.10
CA CYS A 42 1.67 3.87 -11.11
C CYS A 42 1.24 3.46 -9.70
N TYR A 43 0.83 2.21 -9.56
CA TYR A 43 0.99 1.48 -8.30
C TYR A 43 1.67 0.16 -8.65
N PRO A 44 2.99 0.16 -8.82
CA PRO A 44 3.67 -1.05 -9.22
C PRO A 44 3.52 -2.04 -8.06
N ASN A 45 3.39 -3.31 -8.37
CA ASN A 45 3.11 -4.38 -7.41
C ASN A 45 4.13 -4.43 -6.22
N TRP A 46 5.31 -3.81 -6.38
CA TRP A 46 6.38 -3.74 -5.38
C TRP A 46 6.05 -2.93 -4.10
N ILE A 47 5.16 -1.93 -4.17
CA ILE A 47 4.82 -1.13 -2.97
C ILE A 47 4.01 -2.00 -1.99
N PHE A 48 3.08 -2.79 -2.51
CA PHE A 48 2.36 -3.77 -1.72
C PHE A 48 3.29 -4.84 -1.15
N ALA A 49 4.31 -5.29 -1.90
CA ALA A 49 5.31 -6.22 -1.37
C ALA A 49 6.12 -5.64 -0.19
N GLY A 50 6.49 -4.35 -0.26
CA GLY A 50 7.18 -3.66 0.84
C GLY A 50 6.32 -3.56 2.10
N VAL A 51 5.04 -3.15 1.95
CA VAL A 51 4.12 -3.01 3.09
C VAL A 51 3.77 -4.36 3.72
N VAL A 52 3.52 -5.39 2.90
CA VAL A 52 3.24 -6.76 3.38
C VAL A 52 4.44 -7.32 4.13
N GLY A 53 5.66 -7.11 3.61
CA GLY A 53 6.88 -7.55 4.28
C GLY A 53 7.10 -6.88 5.65
N LEU A 54 6.90 -5.56 5.72
CA LEU A 54 7.04 -4.80 6.98
C LEU A 54 5.98 -5.25 8.00
N ALA A 55 4.72 -5.39 7.58
CA ALA A 55 3.64 -5.84 8.44
C ALA A 55 3.88 -7.26 8.98
N ALA A 56 4.29 -8.19 8.12
CA ALA A 56 4.62 -9.57 8.51
C ALA A 56 5.84 -9.62 9.45
N GLY A 57 6.87 -8.83 9.19
CA GLY A 57 8.05 -8.72 10.05
C GLY A 57 7.73 -8.17 11.43
N ALA A 58 6.91 -7.11 11.51
CA ALA A 58 6.45 -6.55 12.77
C ALA A 58 5.62 -7.55 13.57
N ALA A 59 4.70 -8.27 12.91
CA ALA A 59 3.90 -9.31 13.56
C ALA A 59 4.77 -10.43 14.14
N LEU A 60 5.76 -10.93 13.38
CA LEU A 60 6.69 -11.95 13.86
C LEU A 60 7.55 -11.46 15.03
N ALA A 61 8.01 -10.20 15.00
CA ALA A 61 8.78 -9.62 16.09
C ALA A 61 7.96 -9.49 17.38
N LEU A 62 6.70 -9.05 17.28
CA LEU A 62 5.78 -8.97 18.41
C LEU A 62 5.48 -10.37 18.97
N VAL A 63 5.19 -11.35 18.10
CA VAL A 63 4.93 -12.74 18.52
C VAL A 63 6.17 -13.36 19.18
N PHE A 64 7.36 -13.16 18.61
CA PHE A 64 8.61 -13.69 19.17
C PHE A 64 8.97 -13.02 20.51
N GLY A 65 8.80 -11.70 20.61
CA GLY A 65 8.98 -10.96 21.87
C GLY A 65 8.00 -11.43 22.95
N TYR A 66 6.73 -11.60 22.59
CA TYR A 66 5.71 -12.14 23.47
C TYR A 66 6.02 -13.58 23.91
N TRP A 67 6.49 -14.43 23.00
CA TRP A 67 6.88 -15.80 23.33
C TRP A 67 8.14 -15.87 24.21
N ARG A 68 9.11 -14.96 23.99
CA ARG A 68 10.32 -14.85 24.81
C ARG A 68 9.98 -14.40 26.24
N GLU A 69 9.07 -13.44 26.38
CA GLU A 69 8.55 -13.03 27.68
C GLU A 69 7.87 -14.21 28.36
N ARG A 70 7.00 -14.93 27.64
CA ARG A 70 6.28 -16.10 28.18
C ARG A 70 7.19 -17.25 28.63
N ARG A 71 8.35 -17.46 27.99
CA ARG A 71 9.32 -18.48 28.42
C ARG A 71 10.04 -18.14 29.73
N ARG A 72 10.09 -16.85 30.11
CA ARG A 72 10.73 -16.42 31.36
C ARG A 72 9.98 -16.94 32.60
N TRP A 73 8.66 -17.02 32.52
CA TRP A 73 7.79 -17.46 33.61
C TRP A 73 7.93 -18.95 33.96
N GLN A 74 8.34 -19.82 33.03
CA GLN A 74 8.45 -21.25 33.35
C GLN A 74 9.63 -21.58 34.27
N HIS A 75 10.76 -20.87 34.14
CA HIS A 75 11.94 -21.14 34.97
C HIS A 75 11.70 -20.73 36.43
N ASP A 76 10.94 -19.63 36.64
CA ASP A 76 10.56 -19.16 37.97
C ASP A 76 9.51 -20.06 38.61
N ILE A 77 8.56 -20.60 37.82
CA ILE A 77 7.57 -21.57 38.32
C ILE A 77 8.28 -22.85 38.82
N THR A 78 9.25 -23.39 38.07
CA THR A 78 9.96 -24.60 38.49
C THR A 78 10.86 -24.37 39.72
N GLY A 79 11.48 -23.19 39.86
CA GLY A 79 12.33 -22.86 41.01
C GLY A 79 11.54 -22.70 42.32
N TYR A 80 10.44 -21.94 42.28
CA TYR A 80 9.60 -21.72 43.47
C TYR A 80 8.96 -23.03 44.00
N SER A 81 8.58 -23.95 43.11
CA SER A 81 7.97 -25.23 43.53
C SER A 81 8.94 -26.22 44.18
N VAL A 82 10.25 -26.07 43.98
CA VAL A 82 11.26 -27.00 44.53
C VAL A 82 11.73 -26.56 45.91
N ASP A 83 11.78 -25.26 46.17
CA ASP A 83 12.31 -24.72 47.43
C ASP A 83 11.25 -24.61 48.56
N GLY A 84 9.97 -24.80 48.27
CA GLY A 84 8.86 -24.60 49.22
C GLY A 84 8.40 -25.84 50.03
N GLN A 85 8.99 -27.02 49.83
CA GLN A 85 8.46 -28.29 50.40
C GLN A 85 9.38 -28.98 51.43
N PHE A 86 10.50 -28.37 51.86
CA PHE A 86 11.45 -29.00 52.79
C PHE A 86 11.41 -28.51 54.26
N ASP A 87 10.42 -27.72 54.67
CA ASP A 87 10.31 -27.21 56.06
C ASP A 87 9.20 -27.88 56.92
N GLN A 88 8.69 -29.06 56.57
CA GLN A 88 7.64 -29.76 57.37
C GLN A 88 7.90 -31.24 57.73
N GLU A 89 9.16 -31.65 57.87
CA GLU A 89 9.51 -32.89 58.59
C GLU A 89 10.35 -32.55 59.83
N GLY A 90 9.66 -32.08 60.87
CA GLY A 90 10.28 -31.67 62.13
C GLY A 90 9.25 -31.45 63.22
N SER A 91 8.54 -32.51 63.63
CA SER A 91 7.91 -32.68 64.95
C SER A 91 7.46 -34.12 65.15
#